data_AF-A0A533V069-F1
#
_entry.id   AF-A0A533V069-F1
#
_cell.length_a   1.000
_cell.length_b   1.000
_cell.length_c   1.000
_cell.angle_alpha   90.00
_cell.angle_beta   90.00
_cell.angle_gamma   90.00
#
_symmetry.space_group_name_H-M   'P 1'
#
loop_
_entity.id
_entity.type
_entity.pdbx_description
1 polymer ?
#
loop_
_entity_poly.entity_id
_entity_poly.type
_entity_poly.pdbx_seq_one_letter_code
_entity_poly.pdbx_strand_id
1 'polypeptide(L)' 'MHAYYLDACNCDRGCPCQFNAKPTHGYCDVVSAIHIIDGSYGNDIKLDGFNMALIGSWPGAVHEGRGKAGY' A
#
# COMPACT_ATOMS: atom_id res chain seq x y z
N MET A 1 -11.02 0.49 15.27
CA MET A 1 -10.64 -0.25 14.06
C MET A 1 -9.32 -0.91 14.37
N HIS A 2 -9.30 -2.22 14.49
CA HIS A 2 -8.09 -3.00 14.61
C HIS A 2 -7.83 -3.70 13.28
N ALA A 3 -6.58 -3.66 12.82
CA ALA A 3 -6.22 -4.22 11.55
C ALA A 3 -4.78 -4.73 11.54
N TYR A 4 -4.53 -5.76 10.75
CA TYR A 4 -3.18 -6.12 10.34
C TYR A 4 -2.83 -5.37 9.06
N TYR A 5 -1.63 -4.81 9.04
CA TYR A 5 -1.08 -4.13 7.87
C TYR A 5 0.13 -4.91 7.36
N LEU A 6 0.13 -5.18 6.06
CA LEU A 6 1.24 -5.77 5.33
C LEU A 6 1.74 -4.75 4.31
N ASP A 7 3.05 -4.56 4.30
CA ASP A 7 3.73 -3.78 3.28
C ASP A 7 4.97 -4.55 2.83
N ALA A 8 5.03 -4.82 1.53
CA ALA A 8 6.15 -5.48 0.88
C ALA A 8 6.54 -4.65 -0.33
N CYS A 9 7.73 -4.06 -0.28
CA CYS A 9 8.29 -3.24 -1.35
C CYS A 9 9.70 -3.70 -1.67
N ASN A 10 10.12 -3.53 -2.93
CA ASN A 10 11.49 -3.79 -3.37
C ASN A 10 12.52 -2.77 -2.86
N CYS A 11 12.09 -1.63 -2.31
CA CYS A 11 12.99 -0.55 -1.88
C CYS A 11 13.58 -0.77 -0.47
N ASP A 12 14.55 0.06 -0.11
CA ASP A 12 15.15 0.06 1.22
C ASP A 12 14.12 0.23 2.35
N ARG A 13 14.55 -0.15 3.56
CA ARG A 13 13.73 -0.09 4.77
C ARG A 13 13.05 1.27 4.93
N GLY A 14 11.77 1.22 5.32
CA GLY A 14 10.93 2.41 5.49
C GLY A 14 10.26 2.89 4.20
N CYS A 15 10.49 2.22 3.06
CA CYS A 15 9.92 2.55 1.76
C CYS A 15 10.13 4.03 1.41
N PRO A 16 11.34 4.44 0.98
CA PRO A 16 11.68 5.85 0.73
C PRO A 16 10.68 6.59 -0.17
N CYS A 17 10.02 5.87 -1.08
CA CYS A 17 8.95 6.39 -1.94
C CYS A 17 7.78 7.02 -1.17
N GLN A 18 7.45 6.54 0.03
CA GLN A 18 6.42 7.10 0.91
C GLN A 18 6.72 8.55 1.32
N PHE A 19 8.00 8.94 1.32
CA PHE A 19 8.48 10.27 1.66
C PHE A 19 8.92 11.06 0.41
N ASN A 20 8.39 10.70 -0.76
CA ASN A 20 8.74 11.30 -2.05
C ASN A 20 10.23 11.19 -2.44
N ALA A 21 11.00 10.31 -1.79
CA ALA A 21 12.34 10.00 -2.25
C ALA A 21 12.31 9.06 -3.45
N LYS A 22 13.44 8.96 -4.15
CA LYS A 22 13.58 8.07 -5.32
C LYS A 22 13.54 6.59 -4.88
N PRO A 23 12.99 5.69 -5.70
CA PRO A 23 13.09 4.25 -5.45
C PRO A 23 14.54 3.80 -5.42
N THR A 24 14.90 2.91 -4.49
CA THR A 24 16.28 2.41 -4.33
C THR A 24 16.85 1.82 -5.62
N HIS A 25 16.02 1.12 -6.39
CA HIS A 25 16.44 0.42 -7.61
C HIS A 25 16.05 1.16 -8.90
N GLY A 26 15.62 2.43 -8.80
CA GLY A 26 15.15 3.21 -9.95
C GLY A 26 13.72 2.88 -10.41
N TYR A 27 13.10 1.84 -9.86
CA TYR A 27 11.69 1.48 -10.04
C TYR A 27 11.11 0.98 -8.72
N CYS A 28 9.78 0.99 -8.59
CA CYS A 28 9.07 0.58 -7.39
C CYS A 28 8.06 -0.52 -7.72
N ASP A 29 8.21 -1.67 -7.07
CA ASP A 29 7.19 -2.72 -7.06
C ASP A 29 6.73 -2.91 -5.60
N VAL A 30 5.42 -2.95 -5.40
CA VAL A 30 4.81 -2.97 -4.06
C VAL A 30 3.58 -3.86 -4.02
N VAL A 31 3.44 -4.56 -2.89
CA VAL A 31 2.22 -5.20 -2.45
C VAL A 31 1.92 -4.68 -1.05
N SER A 32 0.75 -4.09 -0.87
CA SER A 32 0.25 -3.66 0.44
C SER A 32 -1.10 -4.30 0.68
N ALA A 33 -1.36 -4.74 1.92
CA ALA A 33 -2.64 -5.33 2.29
C ALA A 33 -3.08 -4.91 3.68
N ILE A 34 -4.39 -4.84 3.87
CA ILE A 34 -5.04 -4.58 5.14
C ILE A 34 -6.05 -5.68 5.39
N HIS A 35 -5.93 -6.34 6.55
CA HIS A 35 -6.97 -7.21 7.08
C HIS A 35 -7.60 -6.52 8.29
N ILE A 36 -8.86 -6.13 8.19
CA ILE A 36 -9.61 -5.49 9.27
C ILE A 36 -10.14 -6.59 10.18
N ILE A 37 -9.65 -6.63 11.41
CA ILE A 37 -10.08 -7.58 12.43
C ILE A 37 -11.47 -7.16 12.93
N ASP A 38 -11.61 -5.90 13.32
CA ASP A 38 -12.86 -5.27 13.72
C ASP A 38 -12.88 -3.77 13.38
N GLY A 39 -14.04 -3.25 13.03
CA GLY A 39 -14.23 -1.83 12.77
C GLY A 39 -15.54 -1.49 12.04
N SER A 40 -15.79 -0.19 11.93
CA SER A 40 -16.89 0.34 11.14
C SER A 40 -16.47 1.56 10.36
N TYR A 41 -17.10 1.76 9.20
CA TYR A 41 -17.07 2.99 8.46
C TYR A 41 -18.39 3.74 8.69
N GLY A 42 -18.30 4.95 9.22
CA GLY A 42 -19.46 5.67 9.74
C GLY A 42 -20.15 4.90 10.87
N ASN A 43 -21.48 5.06 10.97
CA ASN A 43 -22.28 4.43 12.01
C ASN A 43 -22.81 3.04 11.63
N ASP A 44 -22.94 2.75 10.33
CA ASP A 44 -23.78 1.64 9.86
C ASP A 44 -23.02 0.56 9.07
N ILE A 45 -21.83 0.84 8.56
CA ILE A 45 -21.08 -0.11 7.72
C ILE A 45 -20.06 -0.86 8.57
N LYS A 46 -20.31 -2.14 8.81
CA LYS A 46 -19.36 -3.05 9.46
C LYS A 46 -18.27 -3.48 8.49
N LEU A 47 -17.02 -3.45 8.97
CA LEU A 47 -15.83 -3.85 8.21
C LEU A 47 -15.12 -5.07 8.81
N ASP A 48 -15.74 -5.72 9.80
CA ASP A 48 -15.18 -6.89 10.48
C ASP A 48 -14.84 -7.99 9.47
N GLY A 49 -13.58 -8.43 9.45
CA GLY A 49 -13.05 -9.43 8.52
C GLY A 49 -12.80 -8.92 7.09
N PHE A 50 -12.96 -7.63 6.80
CA PHE A 50 -12.77 -7.08 5.45
C PHE A 50 -11.29 -7.06 5.06
N ASN A 51 -11.01 -7.46 3.81
CA ASN A 51 -9.66 -7.52 3.26
C ASN A 51 -9.53 -6.53 2.11
N MET A 52 -8.42 -5.81 2.08
CA MET A 52 -8.03 -4.95 0.98
C MET A 52 -6.59 -5.24 0.59
N ALA A 53 -6.29 -5.21 -0.70
CA ALA A 53 -4.95 -5.30 -1.21
C ALA A 53 -4.72 -4.23 -2.29
N LEU A 54 -3.46 -3.85 -2.44
CA LEU A 54 -2.95 -3.00 -3.51
C LEU A 54 -1.69 -3.65 -4.03
N ILE A 55 -1.65 -3.93 -5.33
CA ILE A 55 -0.46 -4.35 -6.04
C ILE A 55 -0.13 -3.24 -7.03
N GLY A 56 1.11 -2.78 -7.05
CA GLY A 56 1.51 -1.70 -7.94
C GLY A 56 2.94 -1.81 -8.43
N SER A 57 3.16 -1.21 -9.61
CA SER A 57 4.46 -1.13 -10.26
C SER A 57 4.63 0.25 -10.89
N TRP A 58 5.72 0.92 -10.58
CA TRP A 58 6.10 2.22 -11.11
C TRP A 58 7.50 2.16 -11.75
N PRO A 59 7.69 2.72 -12.95
CA PRO A 59 9.00 2.75 -13.62
C PRO A 59 9.97 3.77 -13.01
N GLY A 60 9.57 4.48 -11.94
CA GLY A 60 10.29 5.61 -11.35
C GLY A 60 9.67 6.00 -10.02
N ALA A 61 9.87 7.24 -9.58
CA ALA A 61 9.30 7.71 -8.32
C ALA A 61 7.76 7.76 -8.41
N VAL A 62 7.08 7.30 -7.34
CA VAL A 62 5.61 7.16 -7.33
C VAL A 62 4.91 8.49 -7.64
N HIS A 63 5.43 9.61 -7.14
CA HIS A 63 4.87 10.95 -7.35
C HIS A 63 5.06 11.48 -8.79
N GLU A 64 5.95 10.88 -9.59
CA GLU A 64 6.08 11.20 -11.03
C GLU A 64 4.99 10.51 -11.87
N GLY A 65 4.19 9.63 -11.24
CA GLY A 65 3.12 8.90 -11.90
C GLY A 65 3.64 7.78 -12.81
N ARG A 66 2.93 7.53 -13.93
CA ARG A 66 3.26 6.50 -14.94
C ARG A 66 3.27 5.06 -14.43
N GLY A 67 2.87 4.82 -13.18
CA GLY A 67 2.70 3.49 -12.63
C GLY A 67 1.37 2.86 -12.99
N LYS A 68 1.29 1.57 -12.72
CA LYS A 68 0.07 0.75 -12.81
C LYS A 68 -0.22 0.21 -11.42
N ALA A 69 -1.47 0.25 -11.00
CA ALA A 69 -1.91 -0.30 -9.74
C ALA A 69 -3.23 -1.06 -9.92
N GLY A 70 -3.41 -2.10 -9.12
CA GLY A 70 -4.60 -2.95 -9.08
C GLY A 70 -4.84 -3.50 -7.68
N TYR A 71 -5.97 -4.18 -7.50
CA TYR A 71 -6.41 -4.80 -6.25
C TYR A 71 -6.68 -6.28 -6.46
#